data_AF-A0A9W8ZYM6-F1
#
_entry.id   AF-A0A9W8ZYM6-F1
#
_cell.length_a   1.000
_cell.length_b   1.000
_cell.length_c   1.000
_cell.angle_alpha   90.00
_cell.angle_beta   90.00
_cell.angle_gamma   90.00
#
_symmetry.space_group_name_H-M   'P 1'
#
loop_
_entity.id
_entity.type
_entity.pdbx_description
1 polymer ?
#
loop_
_entity_poly.entity_id
_entity_poly.type
_entity_poly.pdbx_seq_one_letter_code
_entity_poly.pdbx_strand_id
1 'polypeptide(L)'
;MSLDQNLFTLIVTPSPLDPNVVDLVDPGGQIHYRKQRVPGPMYKAEVYDFMSESLLVTASAPSTTSKVKTLELCNPTLAVELKFTGTLSFKWSFQWEDHEFEWKREECYLIRKPDPPVLVAITKEPAGRLKSSSVQVLDYNLNRFDINDRKGLEIVILTALLTFHDSNDTYHSPKTSPLSTPTPSASTPILLEPPTPPPRPEPKTGVDRIAELHAMRGEFNEVTVEAEGSVDDYAQYCWNLLQDDAILFVMIKSHTSLEVQKVVQVAEESKRIRHKAGLQDDLNQYVIYDAEAKKGPKRINLDDASKGKKPAAYVPPSSLCIHLSKIPMPELQPLKPSNTQNHKELLSQKNDNSSVSSSRPKSKLFHRGSPSRSYSPPHVRSHQLHPHQPSPSPSQLNNPMIYVAPPPPSNHSHTHSATSSLDPSAPPPPNYSQHPSAQQTASSSSISGLLERFHLH
;
A
#
# COMPACT_ATOMS: atom_id res chain seq x y z
N MET A 1 -27.82 5.56 16.44
CA MET A 1 -28.50 4.32 15.98
C MET A 1 -27.41 3.35 15.58
N SER A 2 -27.42 2.11 16.09
CA SER A 2 -26.41 1.11 15.74
C SER A 2 -26.78 0.41 14.43
N LEU A 3 -25.96 0.57 13.39
CA LEU A 3 -25.99 -0.29 12.21
C LEU A 3 -25.52 -1.70 12.61
N ASP A 4 -26.20 -2.76 12.14
CA ASP A 4 -25.92 -4.13 12.57
C ASP A 4 -24.63 -4.73 11.97
N GLN A 5 -24.18 -5.81 12.60
CA GLN A 5 -22.81 -6.30 12.84
C GLN A 5 -22.02 -6.89 11.66
N ASN A 6 -22.45 -6.71 10.40
CA ASN A 6 -21.75 -7.21 9.21
C ASN A 6 -21.40 -6.08 8.23
N LEU A 7 -20.39 -5.30 8.66
CA LEU A 7 -19.41 -4.59 7.84
C LEU A 7 -19.86 -4.15 6.44
N PHE A 8 -20.30 -2.89 6.35
CA PHE A 8 -20.74 -2.20 5.14
C PHE A 8 -19.75 -2.39 3.99
N THR A 9 -20.03 -3.39 3.15
CA THR A 9 -19.23 -3.76 1.98
C THR A 9 -19.97 -3.24 0.76
N LEU A 10 -19.32 -2.38 -0.01
CA LEU A 10 -19.83 -1.85 -1.27
C LEU A 10 -19.00 -2.39 -2.42
N ILE A 11 -19.68 -2.78 -3.49
CA ILE A 11 -19.15 -3.27 -4.75
C ILE A 11 -19.09 -2.09 -5.72
N VAL A 12 -17.92 -1.86 -6.30
CA VAL A 12 -17.68 -0.79 -7.25
C VAL A 12 -18.07 -1.27 -8.65
N THR A 13 -19.16 -0.74 -9.18
CA THR A 13 -19.77 -1.20 -10.44
C THR A 13 -19.76 -0.07 -11.48
N PRO A 14 -18.85 -0.10 -12.47
CA PRO A 14 -18.90 0.84 -13.58
C PRO A 14 -20.20 0.69 -14.38
N SER A 15 -20.79 1.81 -14.80
CA SER A 15 -21.97 1.78 -15.66
C SER A 15 -21.61 1.23 -17.04
N PRO A 16 -22.41 0.30 -17.61
CA PRO A 16 -22.19 -0.18 -18.97
C PRO A 16 -22.61 0.85 -20.03
N LEU A 17 -23.39 1.86 -19.65
CA LEU A 17 -23.94 2.87 -20.57
C LEU A 17 -23.09 4.14 -20.62
N ASP A 18 -22.46 4.50 -19.50
CA ASP A 18 -21.63 5.70 -19.41
C ASP A 18 -20.32 5.39 -18.65
N PRO A 19 -19.15 5.44 -19.30
CA PRO A 19 -17.87 5.18 -18.65
C PRO A 19 -17.51 6.21 -17.56
N ASN A 20 -18.19 7.35 -17.51
CA ASN A 20 -17.97 8.36 -16.47
C ASN A 20 -18.75 8.07 -15.17
N VAL A 21 -19.65 7.09 -15.19
CA VAL A 21 -20.52 6.76 -14.06
C VAL A 21 -20.07 5.46 -13.41
N VAL A 22 -19.97 5.50 -12.08
CA VAL A 22 -19.64 4.35 -11.23
C VAL A 22 -20.64 4.30 -10.08
N ASP A 23 -21.28 3.16 -9.90
CA ASP A 23 -22.24 2.92 -8.84
C ASP A 23 -21.58 2.11 -7.70
N LEU A 24 -21.88 2.48 -6.45
CA LEU A 24 -21.52 1.73 -5.26
C LEU A 24 -22.73 0.94 -4.78
N VAL A 25 -22.63 -0.38 -4.90
CA VAL A 25 -23.75 -1.31 -4.74
C VAL A 25 -23.50 -2.20 -3.53
N ASP A 26 -24.48 -2.44 -2.69
CA ASP A 26 -24.33 -3.42 -1.62
C ASP A 26 -24.40 -4.88 -2.15
N PRO A 27 -24.10 -5.90 -1.32
CA PRO A 27 -24.16 -7.29 -1.76
C PRO A 27 -25.60 -7.77 -2.07
N GLY A 28 -26.62 -7.02 -1.65
CA GLY A 28 -28.02 -7.25 -1.99
C GLY A 28 -28.42 -6.68 -3.36
N GLY A 29 -27.53 -5.94 -4.02
CA GLY A 29 -27.77 -5.33 -5.32
C GLY A 29 -28.39 -3.93 -5.25
N GLN A 30 -28.54 -3.35 -4.06
CA GLN A 30 -29.05 -1.98 -3.90
C GLN A 30 -27.92 -0.97 -4.12
N ILE A 31 -28.18 0.02 -4.97
CA ILE A 31 -27.25 1.13 -5.21
C ILE A 31 -27.43 2.15 -4.08
N HIS A 32 -26.32 2.50 -3.41
CA HIS A 32 -26.30 3.49 -2.34
C HIS A 32 -25.75 4.83 -2.82
N TYR A 33 -24.67 4.78 -3.61
CA TYR A 33 -24.03 5.98 -4.13
C TYR A 33 -23.77 5.88 -5.62
N ARG A 34 -23.81 7.03 -6.29
CA ARG A 34 -23.41 7.17 -7.68
C ARG A 34 -22.34 8.23 -7.80
N LYS A 35 -21.20 7.86 -8.35
CA LYS A 35 -20.14 8.79 -8.74
C LYS A 35 -20.23 9.07 -10.23
N GLN A 36 -20.20 10.33 -10.59
CA GLN A 36 -20.16 10.80 -11.97
C GLN A 36 -18.95 11.71 -12.18
N ARG A 37 -18.10 11.37 -13.14
CA ARG A 37 -17.02 12.24 -13.58
C ARG A 37 -17.58 13.32 -14.51
N VAL A 38 -17.27 14.58 -14.22
CA VAL A 38 -17.71 15.71 -15.04
C VAL A 38 -16.60 16.02 -16.06
N PRO A 39 -16.88 15.95 -17.38
CA PRO A 39 -15.90 16.32 -18.39
C PRO A 39 -15.52 17.81 -18.28
N GLY A 40 -14.23 18.12 -18.32
CA GLY A 40 -13.77 19.50 -18.20
C GLY A 40 -12.25 19.66 -18.25
N PRO A 41 -11.77 20.91 -18.28
CA PRO A 41 -10.34 21.23 -18.32
C PRO A 41 -9.62 20.91 -16.99
N MET A 42 -10.37 20.87 -15.89
CA MET A 42 -9.91 20.44 -14.57
C MET A 42 -10.59 19.13 -14.20
N TYR A 43 -9.96 18.34 -13.34
CA TYR A 43 -10.58 17.14 -12.80
C TYR A 43 -11.74 17.55 -11.89
N LYS A 44 -12.93 17.02 -12.18
CA LYS A 44 -14.12 17.15 -11.36
C LYS A 44 -14.88 15.82 -11.34
N ALA A 45 -15.27 15.37 -10.17
CA ALA A 45 -16.18 14.25 -9.97
C ALA A 45 -17.19 14.58 -8.87
N GLU A 46 -18.41 14.13 -9.05
CA GLU A 46 -19.52 14.37 -8.14
C GLU A 46 -20.04 13.05 -7.62
N VAL A 47 -20.35 12.96 -6.32
CA VAL A 47 -20.92 11.78 -5.70
C VAL A 47 -22.30 12.14 -5.14
N TYR A 48 -23.28 11.33 -5.51
CA TYR A 48 -24.68 11.49 -5.18
C TYR A 48 -25.16 10.36 -4.28
N ASP A 49 -26.07 10.68 -3.36
CA ASP A 49 -26.93 9.68 -2.73
C ASP A 49 -27.91 9.16 -3.79
N PHE A 50 -27.92 7.86 -4.01
CA PHE A 50 -28.67 7.29 -5.13
C PHE A 50 -30.19 7.41 -4.92
N MET A 51 -30.67 7.31 -3.68
CA MET A 51 -32.10 7.28 -3.38
C MET A 51 -32.74 8.68 -3.42
N SER A 52 -32.02 9.69 -2.94
CA SER A 52 -32.50 11.09 -2.90
C SER A 52 -31.99 11.95 -4.05
N GLU A 53 -31.08 11.42 -4.87
CA GLU A 53 -30.37 12.16 -5.93
C GLU A 53 -29.65 13.42 -5.43
N SER A 54 -29.40 13.50 -4.12
CA SER A 54 -28.77 14.66 -3.51
C SER A 54 -27.25 14.59 -3.71
N LEU A 55 -26.66 15.71 -4.16
CA LEU A 55 -25.21 15.86 -4.24
C LEU A 55 -24.62 15.81 -2.82
N LEU A 56 -23.74 14.85 -2.57
CA LEU A 56 -23.09 14.66 -1.28
C LEU A 56 -21.74 15.35 -1.21
N VAL A 57 -20.93 15.20 -2.26
CA VAL A 57 -19.58 15.74 -2.32
C VAL A 57 -19.12 15.96 -3.76
N THR A 58 -18.37 17.02 -3.96
CA THR A 58 -17.64 17.31 -5.21
C THR A 58 -16.15 17.16 -4.98
N ALA A 59 -15.50 16.28 -5.74
CA ALA A 59 -14.05 16.18 -5.78
C ALA A 59 -13.50 17.04 -6.94
N SER A 60 -12.51 17.89 -6.65
CA SER A 60 -11.88 18.76 -7.64
C SER A 60 -10.35 18.74 -7.54
N ALA A 61 -9.67 18.89 -8.68
CA ALA A 61 -8.23 19.03 -8.76
C ALA A 61 -7.79 19.63 -10.11
N PRO A 62 -6.58 20.23 -10.23
CA PRO A 62 -6.07 20.72 -11.51
C PRO A 62 -6.00 19.64 -12.60
N SER A 63 -5.72 18.39 -12.23
CA SER A 63 -5.72 17.23 -13.12
C SER A 63 -6.12 15.98 -12.35
N THR A 64 -6.49 14.91 -13.07
CA THR A 64 -6.86 13.63 -12.45
C THR A 64 -5.71 13.02 -11.65
N THR A 65 -4.47 13.26 -12.06
CA THR A 65 -3.24 12.76 -11.45
C THR A 65 -2.60 13.71 -10.45
N SER A 66 -3.26 14.83 -10.13
CA SER A 66 -2.77 15.80 -9.15
C SER A 66 -2.47 15.14 -7.81
N LYS A 67 -1.37 15.54 -7.17
CA LYS A 67 -0.94 15.08 -5.82
C LYS A 67 -1.75 15.69 -4.68
N VAL A 68 -2.61 16.66 -4.99
CA VAL A 68 -3.55 17.27 -4.06
C VAL A 68 -4.93 17.31 -4.70
N LYS A 69 -5.95 16.93 -3.94
CA LYS A 69 -7.35 16.96 -4.37
C LYS A 69 -8.20 17.56 -3.25
N THR A 70 -9.22 18.32 -3.61
CA THR A 70 -10.17 18.91 -2.65
C THR A 70 -11.49 18.16 -2.75
N LEU A 71 -12.04 17.75 -1.62
CA LEU A 71 -13.38 17.19 -1.50
C LEU A 71 -14.27 18.21 -0.79
N GLU A 72 -15.25 18.76 -1.51
CA GLU A 72 -16.22 19.72 -0.98
C GLU A 72 -17.54 18.99 -0.70
N LEU A 73 -17.80 18.68 0.57
CA LEU A 73 -19.08 18.13 1.02
C LEU A 73 -20.16 19.22 0.94
N CYS A 74 -21.39 18.81 0.68
CA CYS A 74 -22.50 19.75 0.47
C CYS A 74 -23.46 19.86 1.67
N ASN A 75 -23.50 18.87 2.57
CA ASN A 75 -24.39 18.88 3.74
C ASN A 75 -23.78 18.09 4.93
N PRO A 76 -23.09 18.75 5.87
CA PRO A 76 -22.77 20.18 5.90
C PRO A 76 -21.73 20.57 4.85
N THR A 77 -21.65 21.87 4.52
CA THR A 77 -20.61 22.37 3.60
C THR A 77 -19.24 22.36 4.27
N LEU A 78 -18.38 21.43 3.88
CA LEU A 78 -17.04 21.24 4.45
C LEU A 78 -16.05 20.87 3.34
N ALA A 79 -14.87 21.49 3.34
CA ALA A 79 -13.80 21.13 2.42
C ALA A 79 -12.76 20.26 3.13
N VAL A 80 -12.43 19.11 2.53
CA VAL A 80 -11.40 18.18 2.99
C VAL A 80 -10.31 18.08 1.93
N GLU A 81 -9.07 18.27 2.34
CA GLU A 81 -7.92 18.17 1.44
C GLU A 81 -7.31 16.76 1.51
N LEU A 82 -7.25 16.08 0.36
CA LEU A 82 -6.48 14.86 0.17
C LEU A 82 -5.08 15.23 -0.31
N LYS A 83 -4.05 14.81 0.44
CA LYS A 83 -2.64 15.04 0.11
C LYS A 83 -1.94 13.72 -0.16
N PHE A 84 -1.27 13.62 -1.30
CA PHE A 84 -0.31 12.54 -1.53
C PHE A 84 0.91 12.78 -0.65
N THR A 85 1.13 11.88 0.31
CA THR A 85 2.27 11.90 1.24
C THR A 85 3.28 10.81 0.96
N GLY A 86 3.03 10.02 -0.09
CA GLY A 86 3.96 9.02 -0.57
C GLY A 86 5.19 9.65 -1.23
N THR A 87 6.34 9.02 -1.05
CA THR A 87 7.52 9.26 -1.89
C THR A 87 7.64 8.16 -2.95
N LEU A 88 7.48 6.90 -2.52
CA LEU A 88 7.66 5.69 -3.33
C LEU A 88 6.49 4.69 -3.19
N SER A 89 5.58 4.94 -2.25
CA SER A 89 4.43 4.09 -1.96
C SER A 89 3.14 4.85 -2.21
N PHE A 90 2.08 4.12 -2.55
CA PHE A 90 0.74 4.70 -2.61
C PHE A 90 0.34 5.11 -1.20
N LYS A 91 0.40 6.42 -0.93
CA LYS A 91 0.13 6.98 0.38
C LYS A 91 -0.58 8.33 0.26
N TRP A 92 -1.80 8.39 0.76
CA TRP A 92 -2.63 9.59 0.76
C TRP A 92 -3.13 9.88 2.16
N SER A 93 -3.03 11.11 2.62
CA SER A 93 -3.53 11.52 3.93
C SER A 93 -4.61 12.58 3.80
N PHE A 94 -5.53 12.58 4.75
CA PHE A 94 -6.52 13.63 4.93
C PHE A 94 -6.84 13.80 6.42
N GLN A 95 -7.41 14.94 6.78
CA GLN A 95 -7.89 15.20 8.13
C GLN A 95 -9.41 15.24 8.12
N TRP A 96 -10.01 14.65 9.14
CA TRP A 96 -11.45 14.71 9.37
C TRP A 96 -11.70 14.92 10.85
N GLU A 97 -12.35 16.03 11.19
CA GLU A 97 -12.46 16.52 12.57
C GLU A 97 -11.05 16.56 13.22
N ASP A 98 -10.90 16.05 14.44
CA ASP A 98 -9.62 16.03 15.17
C ASP A 98 -8.76 14.78 14.85
N HIS A 99 -9.06 14.07 13.76
CA HIS A 99 -8.41 12.80 13.41
C HIS A 99 -7.68 12.88 12.06
N GLU A 100 -6.49 12.28 12.01
CA GLU A 100 -5.71 12.10 10.79
C GLU A 100 -5.96 10.70 10.22
N PHE A 101 -6.21 10.64 8.91
CA PHE A 101 -6.44 9.41 8.18
C PHE A 101 -5.41 9.24 7.06
N GLU A 102 -5.10 7.99 6.75
CA GLU A 102 -4.06 7.63 5.81
C GLU A 102 -4.44 6.38 5.00
N TRP A 103 -4.59 6.55 3.69
CA TRP A 103 -4.67 5.46 2.73
C TRP A 103 -3.27 4.94 2.41
N LYS A 104 -3.10 3.61 2.51
CA LYS A 104 -1.94 2.84 2.07
C LYS A 104 -2.44 1.72 1.15
N ARG A 105 -2.20 1.88 -0.15
CA ARG A 105 -2.75 1.00 -1.21
C ARG A 105 -4.21 0.62 -0.94
N GLU A 106 -4.47 -0.62 -0.51
CA GLU A 106 -5.81 -1.18 -0.33
C GLU A 106 -6.45 -0.86 1.04
N GLU A 107 -5.73 -0.20 1.94
CA GLU A 107 -6.08 -0.05 3.35
C GLU A 107 -6.15 1.42 3.75
N CYS A 108 -7.19 1.80 4.50
CA CYS A 108 -7.31 3.12 5.11
C CYS A 108 -7.15 3.02 6.62
N TYR A 109 -6.28 3.84 7.19
CA TYR A 109 -5.93 3.86 8.61
C TYR A 109 -6.32 5.19 9.25
N LEU A 110 -6.81 5.13 10.49
CA LEU A 110 -6.86 6.27 11.41
C LEU A 110 -5.54 6.31 12.18
N ILE A 111 -4.81 7.41 12.06
CA ILE A 111 -3.48 7.62 12.65
C ILE A 111 -3.65 8.22 14.05
N ARG A 112 -3.10 7.55 15.06
CA ARG A 112 -3.12 8.01 16.46
C ARG A 112 -1.71 7.98 17.01
N LYS A 113 -1.04 9.11 17.24
CA LYS A 113 0.28 9.09 17.91
C LYS A 113 0.07 9.32 19.41
N PRO A 114 0.73 8.56 20.30
CA PRO A 114 1.78 7.56 20.04
C PRO A 114 1.28 6.13 19.77
N ASP A 115 -0.04 5.90 19.78
CA ASP A 115 -0.65 4.59 19.59
C ASP A 115 -0.36 4.00 18.17
N PRO A 116 -0.61 2.70 17.95
CA PRO A 116 -0.60 2.15 16.61
C PRO A 116 -1.76 2.69 15.73
N PRO A 117 -1.57 2.85 14.41
CA PRO A 117 -2.65 3.15 13.48
C PRO A 117 -3.75 2.09 13.50
N VAL A 118 -5.00 2.50 13.31
CA VAL A 118 -6.16 1.61 13.34
C VAL A 118 -6.78 1.51 11.95
N LEU A 119 -6.91 0.30 11.42
CA LEU A 119 -7.51 0.05 10.11
C LEU A 119 -9.02 0.41 10.16
N VAL A 120 -9.49 1.26 9.26
CA VAL A 120 -10.89 1.73 9.22
C VAL A 120 -11.60 1.42 7.90
N ALA A 121 -10.86 1.15 6.82
CA ALA A 121 -11.43 0.60 5.61
C ALA A 121 -10.42 -0.33 4.92
N ILE A 122 -10.93 -1.34 4.23
CA ILE A 122 -10.13 -2.24 3.39
C ILE A 122 -10.82 -2.42 2.05
N THR A 123 -10.03 -2.54 1.01
CA THR A 123 -10.51 -2.80 -0.34
C THR A 123 -9.99 -4.14 -0.83
N LYS A 124 -10.66 -4.70 -1.84
CA LYS A 124 -10.18 -5.91 -2.51
C LYS A 124 -9.94 -5.58 -3.97
N GLU A 125 -8.69 -5.69 -4.41
CA GLU A 125 -8.34 -5.69 -5.83
C GLU A 125 -8.47 -7.12 -6.39
N PRO A 126 -9.29 -7.36 -7.43
CA PRO A 126 -9.26 -8.62 -8.17
C PRO A 126 -7.87 -8.82 -8.78
N ALA A 127 -7.38 -10.06 -8.76
CA ALA A 127 -6.14 -10.40 -9.45
C ALA A 127 -6.18 -9.90 -10.92
N GLY A 128 -5.19 -9.09 -11.30
CA GLY A 128 -5.10 -8.49 -12.64
C GLY A 128 -5.91 -7.19 -12.85
N ARG A 129 -6.49 -6.56 -11.81
CA ARG A 129 -7.15 -5.25 -11.92
C ARG A 129 -6.59 -4.22 -10.93
N LEU A 130 -6.20 -3.07 -11.48
CA LEU A 130 -5.75 -1.85 -10.79
C LEU A 130 -6.84 -1.06 -10.03
N LYS A 131 -8.05 -1.60 -9.99
CA LYS A 131 -9.21 -0.99 -9.34
C LYS A 131 -9.79 -1.97 -8.36
N SER A 132 -10.06 -1.49 -7.16
CA SER A 132 -10.78 -2.27 -6.16
C SER A 132 -12.18 -2.61 -6.67
N SER A 133 -12.55 -3.88 -6.58
CA SER A 133 -13.92 -4.34 -6.89
C SER A 133 -14.88 -4.11 -5.74
N SER A 134 -14.35 -4.03 -4.51
CA SER A 134 -15.16 -3.79 -3.32
C SER A 134 -14.38 -3.00 -2.28
N VAL A 135 -15.11 -2.24 -1.47
CA VAL A 135 -14.63 -1.52 -0.30
C VAL A 135 -15.45 -1.94 0.91
N GLN A 136 -14.79 -2.15 2.05
CA GLN A 136 -15.41 -2.52 3.31
C GLN A 136 -15.01 -1.50 4.37
N VAL A 137 -15.99 -0.77 4.91
CA VAL A 137 -15.77 0.18 6.00
C VAL A 137 -15.90 -0.56 7.33
N LEU A 138 -14.85 -0.51 8.14
CA LEU A 138 -14.74 -1.21 9.41
C LEU A 138 -15.35 -0.37 10.54
N ASP A 139 -16.67 -0.21 10.52
CA ASP A 139 -17.41 0.64 11.47
C ASP A 139 -17.12 0.27 12.94
N TYR A 140 -16.87 -1.00 13.25
CA TYR A 140 -16.51 -1.43 14.61
C TYR A 140 -15.25 -0.72 15.15
N ASN A 141 -14.30 -0.38 14.27
CA ASN A 141 -13.11 0.38 14.64
C ASN A 141 -13.44 1.87 14.79
N LEU A 142 -14.21 2.43 13.85
CA LEU A 142 -14.64 3.83 13.89
C LEU A 142 -15.48 4.15 15.15
N ASN A 143 -16.31 3.21 15.60
CA ASN A 143 -17.13 3.32 16.80
C ASN A 143 -16.34 3.55 18.11
N ARG A 144 -15.03 3.32 18.10
CA ARG A 144 -14.15 3.46 19.28
C ARG A 144 -13.55 4.86 19.42
N PHE A 145 -13.84 5.75 18.47
CA PHE A 145 -13.29 7.09 18.41
C PHE A 145 -14.41 8.12 18.40
N ASP A 146 -14.09 9.31 18.90
CA ASP A 146 -15.04 10.43 19.03
C ASP A 146 -15.19 11.15 17.69
N ILE A 147 -15.73 10.43 16.70
CA ILE A 147 -16.07 10.95 15.38
C ILE A 147 -17.55 11.29 15.39
N ASN A 148 -17.86 12.58 15.27
CA ASN A 148 -19.21 13.11 15.35
C ASN A 148 -20.00 12.85 14.07
N ASP A 149 -19.43 13.22 12.92
CA ASP A 149 -20.02 13.02 11.60
C ASP A 149 -19.39 11.82 10.88
N ARG A 150 -19.83 10.64 11.30
CA ARG A 150 -19.41 9.37 10.69
C ARG A 150 -19.88 9.22 9.25
N LYS A 151 -21.01 9.87 8.90
CA LYS A 151 -21.56 9.77 7.55
C LYS A 151 -20.73 10.60 6.57
N GLY A 152 -20.36 11.81 6.97
CA GLY A 152 -19.39 12.62 6.24
C GLY A 152 -18.06 11.90 6.06
N LEU A 153 -17.54 11.25 7.11
CA LEU A 153 -16.32 10.45 7.01
C LEU A 153 -16.45 9.28 6.01
N GLU A 154 -17.57 8.56 6.04
CA GLU A 154 -17.86 7.48 5.08
C GLU A 154 -17.80 8.02 3.65
N ILE A 155 -18.47 9.14 3.38
CA ILE A 155 -18.49 9.80 2.06
C ILE A 155 -17.07 10.20 1.64
N VAL A 156 -16.26 10.74 2.55
CA VAL A 156 -14.86 11.12 2.28
C VAL A 156 -14.00 9.90 1.94
N ILE A 157 -14.10 8.82 2.71
CA ILE A 157 -13.35 7.57 2.48
C ILE A 157 -13.70 7.00 1.10
N LEU A 158 -14.98 6.90 0.77
CA LEU A 158 -15.46 6.36 -0.51
C LEU A 158 -15.04 7.26 -1.68
N THR A 159 -15.18 8.56 -1.53
CA THR A 159 -14.84 9.53 -2.59
C THR A 159 -13.35 9.55 -2.85
N ALA A 160 -12.52 9.52 -1.79
CA ALA A 160 -11.07 9.39 -1.92
C ALA A 160 -10.69 8.18 -2.76
N LEU A 161 -11.20 6.99 -2.40
CA LEU A 161 -10.99 5.75 -3.16
C LEU A 161 -11.35 5.89 -4.63
N LEU A 162 -12.53 6.42 -4.93
CA LEU A 162 -12.98 6.61 -6.31
C LEU A 162 -12.11 7.61 -7.09
N THR A 163 -11.57 8.63 -6.44
CA THR A 163 -10.62 9.54 -7.11
C THR A 163 -9.27 8.89 -7.40
N PHE A 164 -8.90 7.84 -6.64
CA PHE A 164 -7.69 7.06 -6.89
C PHE A 164 -7.89 6.15 -8.09
N HIS A 165 -9.07 5.53 -8.24
CA HIS A 165 -9.44 4.76 -9.44
C HIS A 165 -9.32 5.60 -10.71
N ASP A 166 -9.82 6.84 -10.69
CA ASP A 166 -9.72 7.75 -11.83
C ASP A 166 -8.25 8.12 -12.16
N SER A 167 -7.42 8.24 -11.13
CA SER A 167 -5.97 8.50 -11.29
C SER A 167 -5.30 7.31 -11.98
N ASN A 168 -5.57 6.10 -11.51
CA ASN A 168 -5.06 4.86 -12.09
C ASN A 168 -5.49 4.70 -13.55
N ASP A 169 -6.75 4.98 -13.89
CA ASP A 169 -7.21 4.97 -15.29
C ASP A 169 -6.42 5.92 -16.18
N THR A 170 -6.05 7.07 -15.66
CA THR A 170 -5.29 8.06 -16.41
C THR A 170 -3.85 7.60 -16.65
N TYR A 171 -3.26 6.86 -15.71
CA TYR A 171 -1.92 6.28 -15.88
C TYR A 171 -1.91 5.05 -16.81
N HIS A 172 -2.99 4.26 -16.82
CA HIS A 172 -3.02 2.95 -17.47
C HIS A 172 -3.91 2.87 -18.71
N SER A 173 -4.56 3.96 -19.10
CA SER A 173 -5.19 4.05 -20.41
C SER A 173 -4.10 4.13 -21.48
N PRO A 174 -4.16 3.31 -22.54
CA PRO A 174 -3.24 3.45 -23.66
C PRO A 174 -3.39 4.88 -24.19
N LYS A 175 -2.28 5.65 -24.15
CA LYS A 175 -2.22 7.01 -24.71
C LYS A 175 -2.58 6.92 -26.18
N THR A 176 -3.87 7.11 -26.47
CA THR A 176 -4.31 7.38 -27.82
C THR A 176 -3.91 8.83 -28.04
N SER A 177 -2.84 9.03 -28.81
CA SER A 177 -2.32 10.35 -29.19
C SER A 177 -3.49 11.28 -29.54
N PRO A 178 -3.64 12.45 -28.90
CA PRO A 178 -4.74 13.35 -29.21
C PRO A 178 -4.52 13.88 -30.63
N LEU A 179 -5.37 13.44 -31.56
CA LEU A 179 -5.45 14.03 -32.88
C LEU A 179 -5.88 15.49 -32.71
N SER A 180 -5.03 16.38 -33.19
CA SER A 180 -5.21 17.81 -33.23
C SER A 180 -6.60 18.20 -33.73
N THR A 181 -7.19 19.15 -33.02
CA THR A 181 -8.36 19.96 -33.38
C THR A 181 -8.40 20.30 -34.88
N PRO A 182 -9.49 20.00 -35.62
CA PRO A 182 -9.72 20.64 -36.90
C PRO A 182 -10.66 21.85 -36.73
N THR A 183 -10.17 22.98 -37.23
CA THR A 183 -10.88 24.23 -37.50
C THR A 183 -12.07 23.99 -38.43
N PRO A 184 -13.22 24.68 -38.30
CA PRO A 184 -14.35 24.47 -39.19
C PRO A 184 -14.13 25.21 -40.52
N SER A 185 -14.28 24.53 -41.65
CA SER A 185 -14.49 25.16 -42.95
C SER A 185 -15.49 24.37 -43.80
N ALA A 186 -16.62 25.04 -44.00
CA ALA A 186 -17.62 25.00 -45.07
C ALA A 186 -17.64 23.84 -46.10
N SER A 187 -18.76 23.11 -46.06
CA SER A 187 -19.65 22.72 -47.18
C SER A 187 -19.07 22.10 -48.46
N THR A 188 -19.36 20.81 -48.67
CA THR A 188 -19.96 20.25 -49.91
C THR A 188 -20.40 18.78 -49.69
N PRO A 189 -21.51 18.29 -50.26
CA PRO A 189 -21.96 16.91 -50.08
C PRO A 189 -21.45 16.03 -51.23
N ILE A 190 -20.72 14.95 -50.91
CA ILE A 190 -20.36 13.91 -51.88
C ILE A 190 -20.74 12.53 -51.31
N LEU A 191 -21.32 11.74 -52.20
CA LEU A 191 -21.90 10.40 -52.06
C LEU A 191 -21.08 9.42 -51.21
N LEU A 192 -21.78 8.63 -50.40
CA LEU A 192 -21.28 7.59 -49.51
C LEU A 192 -20.91 6.31 -50.28
N GLU A 193 -19.64 5.91 -50.25
CA GLU A 193 -19.24 4.49 -50.27
C GLU A 193 -18.82 4.08 -48.85
N PRO A 194 -19.20 2.88 -48.37
CA PRO A 194 -18.83 2.43 -47.03
C PRO A 194 -17.31 2.19 -46.96
N PRO A 195 -16.59 2.78 -45.97
CA PRO A 195 -15.15 2.61 -45.84
C PRO A 195 -14.83 1.15 -45.47
N THR A 196 -13.92 0.54 -46.22
CA THR A 196 -13.30 -0.74 -45.86
C THR A 196 -12.70 -0.68 -44.45
N PRO A 197 -12.95 -1.68 -43.58
CA PRO A 197 -12.43 -1.68 -42.22
C PRO A 197 -10.89 -1.67 -42.23
N PRO A 198 -10.24 -0.94 -41.32
CA PRO A 198 -8.79 -0.82 -41.30
C PRO A 198 -8.15 -2.21 -41.07
N PRO A 199 -7.00 -2.50 -41.72
CA PRO A 199 -6.29 -3.74 -41.54
C PRO A 199 -5.91 -3.93 -40.07
N ARG A 200 -6.09 -5.17 -39.57
CA ARG A 200 -5.78 -5.56 -38.18
C ARG A 200 -4.30 -5.24 -37.89
N PRO A 201 -3.98 -4.53 -36.79
CA PRO A 201 -2.60 -4.21 -36.45
C PRO A 201 -1.76 -5.48 -36.29
N GLU A 202 -0.51 -5.43 -36.75
CA GLU A 202 0.43 -6.54 -36.70
C GLU A 202 0.66 -7.00 -35.23
N PRO A 203 0.84 -8.31 -34.97
CA PRO A 203 1.11 -8.81 -33.63
C PRO A 203 2.35 -8.13 -33.04
N LYS A 204 2.24 -7.58 -31.82
CA LYS A 204 3.38 -6.99 -31.12
C LYS A 204 4.47 -8.05 -30.93
N THR A 205 5.74 -7.68 -31.17
CA THR A 205 6.90 -8.57 -31.05
C THR A 205 7.93 -8.01 -30.07
N GLY A 206 8.83 -8.86 -29.57
CA GLY A 206 9.94 -8.47 -28.69
C GLY A 206 9.49 -7.92 -27.33
N VAL A 207 10.13 -6.84 -26.86
CA VAL A 207 9.86 -6.20 -25.56
C VAL A 207 8.40 -5.76 -25.39
N ASP A 208 7.76 -5.29 -26.46
CA ASP A 208 6.34 -4.88 -26.42
C ASP A 208 5.40 -6.06 -26.19
N ARG A 209 5.81 -7.25 -26.66
CA ARG A 209 5.09 -8.50 -26.40
C ARG A 209 5.23 -8.92 -24.94
N ILE A 210 6.44 -8.79 -24.37
CA ILE A 210 6.68 -9.04 -22.94
C ILE A 210 5.87 -8.07 -22.08
N ALA A 211 5.92 -6.78 -22.41
CA ALA A 211 5.13 -5.75 -21.72
C ALA A 211 3.63 -6.05 -21.79
N GLU A 212 3.12 -6.54 -22.93
CA GLU A 212 1.72 -6.97 -23.06
C GLU A 212 1.40 -8.20 -22.20
N LEU A 213 2.25 -9.23 -22.21
CA LEU A 213 2.07 -10.43 -21.38
C LEU A 213 2.03 -10.07 -19.89
N HIS A 214 2.87 -9.15 -19.44
CA HIS A 214 2.87 -8.67 -18.05
C HIS A 214 1.73 -7.70 -17.75
N ALA A 215 1.36 -6.84 -18.69
CA ALA A 215 0.19 -5.96 -18.54
C ALA A 215 -1.12 -6.76 -18.38
N MET A 216 -1.22 -7.94 -19.00
CA MET A 216 -2.35 -8.86 -18.78
C MET A 216 -2.36 -9.50 -17.39
N ARG A 217 -1.18 -9.66 -16.76
CA ARG A 217 -1.04 -10.26 -15.41
C ARG A 217 -1.25 -9.24 -14.28
N GLY A 218 -0.94 -7.97 -14.53
CA GLY A 218 -1.14 -6.88 -13.56
C GLY A 218 -0.21 -6.94 -12.35
N GLU A 219 0.87 -7.71 -12.43
CA GLU A 219 1.92 -7.77 -11.40
C GLU A 219 2.91 -6.60 -11.64
N PHE A 220 3.04 -5.70 -10.66
CA PHE A 220 3.93 -4.54 -10.75
C PHE A 220 5.29 -4.85 -10.12
N ASN A 221 6.37 -4.49 -10.82
CA ASN A 221 7.76 -4.81 -10.44
C ASN A 221 8.05 -6.31 -10.38
N GLU A 222 7.20 -7.16 -10.94
CA GLU A 222 7.34 -8.60 -10.97
C GLU A 222 7.26 -9.13 -12.40
N VAL A 223 8.28 -9.86 -12.80
CA VAL A 223 8.52 -10.36 -14.15
C VAL A 223 8.56 -11.87 -14.09
N THR A 224 7.42 -12.49 -14.39
CA THR A 224 7.33 -13.92 -14.68
C THR A 224 7.98 -14.27 -16.01
N VAL A 225 9.08 -15.02 -15.98
CA VAL A 225 9.73 -15.54 -17.19
C VAL A 225 9.03 -16.81 -17.64
N GLU A 226 8.48 -16.76 -18.85
CA GLU A 226 7.79 -17.86 -19.51
C GLU A 226 8.61 -18.46 -20.65
N ALA A 227 8.11 -19.53 -21.27
CA ALA A 227 8.70 -20.10 -22.48
C ALA A 227 8.69 -19.09 -23.65
N GLU A 228 7.63 -18.28 -23.78
CA GLU A 228 7.50 -17.21 -24.77
C GLU A 228 8.45 -16.05 -24.48
N GLY A 229 9.07 -15.47 -25.53
CA GLY A 229 9.99 -14.33 -25.43
C GLY A 229 11.47 -14.71 -25.36
N SER A 230 12.37 -13.87 -25.84
CA SER A 230 13.81 -14.10 -25.72
C SER A 230 14.37 -13.57 -24.40
N VAL A 231 15.56 -14.05 -24.00
CA VAL A 231 16.28 -13.51 -22.83
C VAL A 231 16.51 -12.01 -22.97
N ASP A 232 16.90 -11.57 -24.16
CA ASP A 232 17.18 -10.16 -24.45
C ASP A 232 15.93 -9.28 -24.26
N ASP A 233 14.76 -9.76 -24.70
CA ASP A 233 13.50 -9.02 -24.55
C ASP A 233 13.11 -8.85 -23.08
N TYR A 234 13.18 -9.93 -22.28
CA TYR A 234 12.91 -9.85 -20.85
C TYR A 234 13.93 -8.98 -20.12
N ALA A 235 15.21 -9.09 -20.49
CA ALA A 235 16.27 -8.30 -19.87
C ALA A 235 16.10 -6.80 -20.16
N GLN A 236 15.78 -6.45 -21.41
CA GLN A 236 15.49 -5.08 -21.80
C GLN A 236 14.22 -4.57 -21.10
N TYR A 237 13.19 -5.40 -20.96
CA TYR A 237 11.98 -5.05 -20.19
C TYR A 237 12.30 -4.77 -18.71
N CYS A 238 13.04 -5.65 -18.04
CA CYS A 238 13.48 -5.47 -16.66
C CYS A 238 14.34 -4.20 -16.49
N TRP A 239 15.22 -3.93 -17.45
CA TRP A 239 16.02 -2.71 -17.45
C TRP A 239 15.16 -1.46 -17.61
N ASN A 240 14.20 -1.45 -18.52
CA ASN A 240 13.28 -0.31 -18.70
C ASN A 240 12.49 -0.03 -17.42
N LEU A 241 12.06 -1.06 -16.68
CA LEU A 241 11.44 -0.88 -15.35
C LEU A 241 12.41 -0.23 -14.36
N LEU A 242 13.66 -0.68 -14.33
CA LEU A 242 14.69 -0.13 -13.44
C LEU A 242 15.16 1.28 -13.84
N GLN A 243 14.80 1.81 -15.02
CA GLN A 243 15.06 3.21 -15.36
C GLN A 243 14.14 4.18 -14.61
N ASP A 244 12.97 3.73 -14.18
CA ASP A 244 12.06 4.56 -13.39
C ASP A 244 12.64 4.75 -11.98
N ASP A 245 12.83 6.01 -11.57
CA ASP A 245 13.34 6.36 -10.24
C ASP A 245 12.39 5.92 -9.11
N ALA A 246 11.09 5.76 -9.40
CA ALA A 246 10.12 5.24 -8.44
C ALA A 246 10.23 3.71 -8.24
N ILE A 247 10.85 3.00 -9.20
CA ILE A 247 11.06 1.55 -9.13
C ILE A 247 12.43 1.28 -8.52
N LEU A 248 12.42 0.82 -7.26
CA LEU A 248 13.64 0.51 -6.51
C LEU A 248 14.10 -0.93 -6.68
N PHE A 249 13.21 -1.85 -7.05
CA PHE A 249 13.58 -3.24 -7.31
C PHE A 249 12.67 -3.86 -8.37
N VAL A 250 13.15 -4.93 -8.99
CA VAL A 250 12.38 -5.81 -9.87
C VAL A 250 12.58 -7.26 -9.40
N MET A 251 11.49 -8.00 -9.31
CA MET A 251 11.45 -9.42 -8.99
C MET A 251 11.33 -10.21 -10.30
N ILE A 252 12.24 -11.15 -10.55
CA ILE A 252 12.24 -12.00 -11.74
C ILE A 252 11.98 -13.43 -11.27
N LYS A 253 10.83 -14.01 -11.64
CA LYS A 253 10.40 -15.35 -11.20
C LYS A 253 10.24 -16.31 -12.37
N SER A 254 10.53 -17.58 -12.14
CA SER A 254 10.29 -18.64 -13.14
C SER A 254 8.80 -19.02 -13.17
N HIS A 255 8.20 -19.17 -14.35
CA HIS A 255 6.84 -19.72 -14.45
C HIS A 255 6.80 -21.21 -14.10
N THR A 256 7.76 -21.99 -14.61
CA THR A 256 7.94 -23.41 -14.30
C THR A 256 9.41 -23.73 -14.03
N SER A 257 9.71 -24.97 -13.62
CA SER A 257 11.08 -25.42 -13.38
C SER A 257 11.97 -25.42 -14.63
N LEU A 258 11.38 -25.40 -15.83
CA LEU A 258 12.12 -25.35 -17.09
C LEU A 258 12.71 -23.97 -17.37
N GLU A 259 12.07 -22.90 -16.90
CA GLU A 259 12.53 -21.52 -17.13
C GLU A 259 13.53 -21.03 -16.08
N VAL A 260 13.89 -21.84 -15.09
CA VAL A 260 14.83 -21.45 -14.03
C VAL A 260 16.16 -20.94 -14.59
N GLN A 261 16.72 -21.63 -15.58
CA GLN A 261 17.96 -21.20 -16.22
C GLN A 261 17.78 -19.88 -16.98
N LYS A 262 16.62 -19.69 -17.61
CA LYS A 262 16.26 -18.47 -18.34
C LYS A 262 16.16 -17.27 -17.40
N VAL A 263 15.59 -17.44 -16.21
CA VAL A 263 15.52 -16.39 -15.16
C VAL A 263 16.90 -15.89 -14.76
N VAL A 264 17.86 -16.81 -14.56
CA VAL A 264 19.25 -16.43 -14.23
C VAL A 264 19.87 -15.60 -15.36
N GLN A 265 19.70 -16.05 -16.61
CA GLN A 265 20.22 -15.35 -17.78
C GLN A 265 19.59 -13.95 -17.93
N VAL A 266 18.27 -13.83 -17.74
CA VAL A 266 17.57 -12.54 -17.78
C VAL A 266 18.10 -11.59 -16.71
N ALA A 267 18.34 -12.07 -15.49
CA ALA A 267 18.88 -11.24 -14.41
C ALA A 267 20.32 -10.77 -14.70
N GLU A 268 21.16 -11.64 -15.27
CA GLU A 268 22.53 -11.30 -15.68
C GLU A 268 22.55 -10.30 -16.84
N GLU A 269 21.76 -10.54 -17.87
CA GLU A 269 21.66 -9.64 -19.03
C GLU A 269 21.08 -8.27 -18.64
N SER A 270 20.11 -8.23 -17.73
CA SER A 270 19.57 -6.96 -17.20
C SER A 270 20.68 -6.13 -16.52
N LYS A 271 21.54 -6.77 -15.71
CA LYS A 271 22.70 -6.12 -15.11
C LYS A 271 23.71 -5.68 -16.18
N ARG A 272 23.93 -6.50 -17.21
CA ARG A 272 24.85 -6.17 -18.32
C ARG A 272 24.40 -4.94 -19.10
N ILE A 273 23.11 -4.86 -19.45
CA ILE A 273 22.52 -3.70 -20.14
C ILE A 273 22.72 -2.43 -19.30
N ARG A 274 22.44 -2.50 -18.00
CA ARG A 274 22.62 -1.39 -17.06
C ARG A 274 24.08 -0.93 -16.94
N HIS A 275 25.02 -1.88 -16.81
CA HIS A 275 26.44 -1.56 -16.77
C HIS A 275 26.92 -0.91 -18.07
N LYS A 276 26.44 -1.39 -19.23
CA LYS A 276 26.73 -0.79 -20.55
C LYS A 276 26.17 0.63 -20.69
N ALA A 277 25.08 0.96 -20.00
CA ALA A 277 24.50 2.30 -19.96
C ALA A 277 25.29 3.29 -19.07
N GLY A 278 26.38 2.85 -18.43
CA GLY A 278 27.28 3.72 -17.67
C GLY A 278 26.87 3.97 -16.21
N LEU A 279 25.86 3.26 -15.70
CA LEU A 279 25.49 3.31 -14.28
C LEU A 279 26.45 2.42 -13.48
N GLN A 280 27.34 3.03 -12.71
CA GLN A 280 28.42 2.36 -11.97
C GLN A 280 27.97 1.74 -10.64
N ASP A 281 26.83 2.15 -10.09
CA ASP A 281 26.34 1.58 -8.83
C ASP A 281 25.85 0.15 -9.05
N ASP A 282 26.35 -0.87 -8.37
CA ASP A 282 25.87 -2.24 -8.59
C ASP A 282 24.44 -2.48 -8.07
N LEU A 283 23.66 -3.33 -8.77
CA LEU A 283 22.37 -3.80 -8.25
C LEU A 283 22.60 -4.84 -7.16
N ASN A 284 21.85 -4.72 -6.06
CA ASN A 284 21.78 -5.73 -5.03
C ASN A 284 20.95 -6.92 -5.56
N GLN A 285 21.53 -8.12 -5.53
CA GLN A 285 20.86 -9.33 -6.00
C GLN A 285 20.52 -10.25 -4.83
N TYR A 286 19.26 -10.64 -4.70
CA TYR A 286 18.80 -11.61 -3.72
C TYR A 286 18.14 -12.79 -4.43
N VAL A 287 18.59 -14.01 -4.12
CA VAL A 287 18.08 -15.23 -4.75
C VAL A 287 17.29 -16.02 -3.72
N ILE A 288 16.02 -16.28 -4.04
CA ILE A 288 15.09 -17.02 -3.20
C ILE A 288 14.67 -18.28 -3.96
N TYR A 289 14.80 -19.43 -3.30
CA TYR A 289 14.29 -20.71 -3.78
C TYR A 289 12.99 -21.00 -3.04
N ASP A 290 11.97 -21.54 -3.72
CA ASP A 290 10.87 -22.16 -2.97
C ASP A 290 11.42 -23.33 -2.17
N ALA A 291 11.25 -23.26 -0.86
CA ALA A 291 11.41 -24.42 -0.03
C ALA A 291 10.21 -25.34 -0.31
N GLU A 292 10.41 -26.39 -1.11
CA GLU A 292 9.42 -27.46 -1.20
C GLU A 292 8.99 -27.85 0.22
N ALA A 293 7.69 -27.78 0.49
CA ALA A 293 7.12 -28.12 1.79
C ALA A 293 7.62 -29.51 2.18
N LYS A 294 8.58 -29.56 3.13
CA LYS A 294 9.20 -30.82 3.58
C LYS A 294 8.08 -31.72 4.11
N LYS A 295 7.69 -32.72 3.31
CA LYS A 295 6.73 -33.75 3.71
C LYS A 295 7.34 -34.57 4.85
N GLY A 296 6.94 -34.22 6.08
CA GLY A 296 7.04 -35.06 7.27
C GLY A 296 8.45 -35.37 7.79
N PRO A 297 8.54 -35.98 8.98
CA PRO A 297 9.80 -36.38 9.58
C PRO A 297 10.48 -37.47 8.73
N LYS A 298 11.69 -37.18 8.24
CA LYS A 298 12.53 -38.15 7.54
C LYS A 298 12.86 -39.31 8.47
N ARG A 299 12.29 -40.50 8.24
CA ARG A 299 12.82 -41.75 8.82
C ARG A 299 14.15 -42.03 8.14
N ILE A 300 15.23 -41.88 8.90
CA ILE A 300 16.56 -42.33 8.49
C ILE A 300 16.54 -43.86 8.63
N ASN A 301 16.43 -44.58 7.52
CA ASN A 301 16.67 -46.02 7.53
C ASN A 301 18.18 -46.24 7.65
N LEU A 302 18.60 -46.84 8.75
CA LEU A 302 20.01 -47.07 9.09
C LEU A 302 20.60 -48.34 8.44
N ASP A 303 19.78 -49.10 7.70
CA ASP A 303 20.14 -50.40 7.09
C ASP A 303 20.36 -50.35 5.57
N ASP A 304 20.46 -49.16 4.96
CA ASP A 304 20.69 -49.06 3.51
C ASP A 304 22.17 -49.39 3.21
N ALA A 305 22.42 -50.67 2.94
CA ALA A 305 23.71 -51.20 2.53
C ALA A 305 24.20 -50.44 1.30
N SER A 306 25.25 -49.65 1.50
CA SER A 306 25.97 -48.87 0.51
C SER A 306 26.29 -49.67 -0.76
N LYS A 307 25.47 -49.49 -1.80
CA LYS A 307 25.87 -49.75 -3.19
C LYS A 307 25.91 -48.43 -3.94
N GLY A 308 27.08 -48.13 -4.52
CA GLY A 308 27.50 -46.83 -5.03
C GLY A 308 26.40 -46.03 -5.74
N LYS A 309 25.91 -44.98 -5.07
CA LYS A 309 25.09 -43.96 -5.71
C LYS A 309 26.04 -43.12 -6.58
N LYS A 310 25.94 -43.31 -7.90
CA LYS A 310 26.40 -42.33 -8.90
C LYS A 310 25.93 -40.94 -8.45
N PRO A 311 26.70 -39.85 -8.68
CA PRO A 311 26.27 -38.51 -8.29
C PRO A 311 24.85 -38.30 -8.82
N ALA A 312 23.92 -38.00 -7.91
CA ALA A 312 22.55 -37.75 -8.30
C ALA A 312 22.57 -36.67 -9.38
N ALA A 313 21.98 -36.97 -10.55
CA ALA A 313 21.84 -35.99 -11.61
C ALA A 313 21.23 -34.72 -11.01
N TYR A 314 21.82 -33.57 -11.31
CA TYR A 314 21.35 -32.29 -10.79
C TYR A 314 19.87 -32.12 -11.13
N VAL A 315 19.03 -32.00 -10.10
CA VAL A 315 17.61 -31.69 -10.25
C VAL A 315 17.49 -30.18 -10.06
N PRO A 316 17.10 -29.42 -11.09
CA PRO A 316 16.90 -27.98 -10.96
C PRO A 316 15.80 -27.70 -9.94
N PRO A 317 15.88 -26.56 -9.22
CA PRO A 317 14.83 -26.17 -8.28
C PRO A 317 13.48 -26.03 -8.99
N SER A 318 12.40 -26.30 -8.26
CA SER A 318 11.04 -26.27 -8.80
C SER A 318 10.56 -24.85 -9.15
N SER A 319 11.06 -23.84 -8.45
CA SER A 319 10.91 -22.43 -8.81
C SER A 319 12.14 -21.62 -8.35
N LEU A 320 12.41 -20.51 -9.04
CA LEU A 320 13.47 -19.57 -8.72
C LEU A 320 12.91 -18.15 -8.77
N CYS A 321 13.25 -17.36 -7.76
CA CYS A 321 12.95 -15.93 -7.70
C CYS A 321 14.24 -15.13 -7.46
N ILE A 322 14.50 -14.13 -8.29
CA ILE A 322 15.65 -13.23 -8.17
C ILE A 322 15.14 -11.80 -8.01
N HIS A 323 15.51 -11.15 -6.92
CA HIS A 323 15.29 -9.72 -6.73
C HIS A 323 16.52 -8.95 -7.17
N LEU A 324 16.34 -7.98 -8.05
CA LEU A 324 17.35 -6.99 -8.42
C LEU A 324 16.93 -5.63 -7.85
N SER A 325 17.72 -5.07 -6.94
CA SER A 325 17.36 -3.85 -6.19
C SER A 325 18.44 -2.77 -6.25
N LYS A 326 18.03 -1.51 -6.43
CA LYS A 326 18.87 -0.31 -6.31
C LYS A 326 19.29 -0.05 -4.87
N ILE A 327 18.54 -0.55 -3.88
CA ILE A 327 18.80 -0.37 -2.44
C ILE A 327 19.02 -1.72 -1.74
N PRO A 328 19.78 -1.77 -0.62
CA PRO A 328 19.91 -2.98 0.15
C PRO A 328 18.56 -3.40 0.78
N MET A 329 18.23 -4.69 0.68
CA MET A 329 17.04 -5.32 1.28
C MET A 329 17.47 -6.27 2.42
N PRO A 330 17.65 -5.76 3.66
CA PRO A 330 18.16 -6.56 4.79
C PRO A 330 17.25 -7.74 5.18
N GLU A 331 15.95 -7.64 4.91
CA GLU A 331 14.96 -8.70 5.14
C GLU A 331 15.15 -9.93 4.25
N LEU A 332 15.80 -9.76 3.08
CA LEU A 332 16.12 -10.84 2.16
C LEU A 332 17.55 -11.39 2.37
N GLN A 333 18.30 -10.82 3.30
CA GLN A 333 19.63 -11.35 3.62
C GLN A 333 19.52 -12.69 4.33
N PRO A 334 20.40 -13.66 4.04
CA PRO A 334 20.44 -14.91 4.77
C PRO A 334 20.62 -14.64 6.26
N LEU A 335 19.69 -15.13 7.10
CA LEU A 335 19.88 -15.05 8.54
C LEU A 335 21.17 -15.79 8.88
N LYS A 336 22.12 -15.07 9.50
CA LYS A 336 23.34 -15.70 10.03
C LYS A 336 22.89 -16.81 10.99
N PRO A 337 23.45 -18.03 10.91
CA PRO A 337 23.10 -19.08 11.85
C PRO A 337 23.56 -18.65 13.25
N SER A 338 22.66 -18.02 14.01
CA SER A 338 22.85 -17.83 15.43
C SER A 338 22.78 -19.22 16.05
N ASN A 339 23.89 -19.59 16.70
CA ASN A 339 24.07 -20.83 17.45
C ASN A 339 22.95 -20.96 18.50
N THR A 340 21.83 -21.60 18.12
CA THR A 340 20.64 -21.74 18.96
C THR A 340 20.60 -23.18 19.49
N GLN A 341 21.53 -23.49 20.39
CA GLN A 341 21.20 -24.39 21.49
C GLN A 341 20.40 -23.57 22.50
N ASN A 342 19.35 -24.15 23.07
CA ASN A 342 18.43 -23.58 24.06
C ASN A 342 17.22 -22.82 23.51
N HIS A 343 16.31 -23.53 22.83
CA HIS A 343 14.86 -23.26 23.01
C HIS A 343 14.01 -24.47 22.62
N LYS A 344 14.32 -25.63 23.21
CA LYS A 344 13.47 -26.83 23.11
C LYS A 344 13.32 -27.51 24.47
N GLU A 345 12.84 -26.74 25.45
CA GLU A 345 12.38 -27.29 26.71
C GLU A 345 11.25 -26.41 27.23
N LEU A 346 10.02 -26.77 26.85
CA LEU A 346 8.73 -26.42 27.48
C LEU A 346 7.65 -26.72 26.44
N LEU A 347 7.36 -28.01 26.21
CA LEU A 347 6.11 -28.54 25.65
C LEU A 347 6.24 -30.06 25.53
N SER A 348 6.50 -30.75 26.64
CA SER A 348 6.24 -32.19 26.74
C SER A 348 6.34 -32.65 28.19
N GLN A 349 5.32 -32.35 29.00
CA GLN A 349 5.04 -33.12 30.21
C GLN A 349 3.56 -32.93 30.53
N LYS A 350 2.73 -33.91 30.17
CA LYS A 350 1.73 -34.57 31.02
C LYS A 350 0.75 -35.35 30.15
N ASN A 351 1.08 -36.61 29.90
CA ASN A 351 0.09 -37.67 29.78
C ASN A 351 0.81 -39.00 29.99
N ASP A 352 0.56 -39.62 31.14
CA ASP A 352 0.52 -41.07 31.27
C ASP A 352 -0.34 -41.47 32.46
N ASN A 353 -1.14 -42.52 32.20
CA ASN A 353 -1.83 -43.43 33.12
C ASN A 353 -3.07 -42.92 33.88
N SER A 354 -4.19 -43.64 33.97
CA SER A 354 -4.45 -45.08 33.76
C SER A 354 -5.94 -45.37 33.58
N SER A 355 -6.25 -46.22 32.59
CA SER A 355 -7.11 -47.41 32.59
C SER A 355 -8.18 -47.66 33.70
N VAL A 356 -9.31 -48.24 33.24
CA VAL A 356 -10.21 -49.24 33.88
C VAL A 356 -11.55 -48.76 34.50
N SER A 357 -12.61 -49.11 33.75
CA SER A 357 -13.92 -49.69 34.14
C SER A 357 -15.01 -48.88 34.86
N SER A 358 -16.20 -49.00 34.25
CA SER A 358 -17.46 -49.48 34.83
C SER A 358 -18.35 -48.55 35.69
N SER A 359 -19.63 -48.58 35.29
CA SER A 359 -20.85 -48.42 36.10
C SER A 359 -21.26 -47.04 36.65
N ARG A 360 -22.28 -46.47 35.98
CA ARG A 360 -23.47 -45.80 36.55
C ARG A 360 -24.03 -46.59 37.77
N PRO A 361 -24.95 -46.06 38.63
CA PRO A 361 -25.62 -44.74 38.61
C PRO A 361 -25.96 -44.09 40.01
N LYS A 362 -26.65 -42.93 39.94
CA LYS A 362 -27.75 -42.45 40.81
C LYS A 362 -27.47 -41.81 42.18
N SER A 363 -28.32 -40.80 42.42
CA SER A 363 -28.82 -40.26 43.69
C SER A 363 -27.93 -39.26 44.41
N LYS A 364 -28.39 -38.28 45.19
CA LYS A 364 -29.63 -37.49 45.37
C LYS A 364 -29.26 -36.57 46.57
N LEU A 365 -29.75 -35.34 46.55
CA LEU A 365 -30.23 -34.59 47.73
C LEU A 365 -29.24 -34.11 48.83
N PHE A 366 -29.18 -32.76 48.92
CA PHE A 366 -29.54 -31.92 50.10
C PHE A 366 -28.50 -31.36 51.09
N HIS A 367 -28.89 -30.15 51.55
CA HIS A 367 -28.47 -29.30 52.69
C HIS A 367 -27.31 -28.34 52.40
N ARG A 368 -27.52 -27.01 52.27
CA ARG A 368 -28.12 -25.97 53.17
C ARG A 368 -27.24 -25.73 54.41
N GLY A 369 -26.60 -24.55 54.46
CA GLY A 369 -26.00 -24.02 55.68
C GLY A 369 -24.88 -23.00 55.44
N SER A 370 -25.24 -21.72 55.24
CA SER A 370 -24.38 -20.57 55.60
C SER A 370 -24.30 -20.49 57.14
N PRO A 371 -23.30 -19.84 57.82
CA PRO A 371 -22.95 -18.43 57.59
C PRO A 371 -21.49 -17.97 57.88
N SER A 372 -21.21 -16.77 57.36
CA SER A 372 -20.32 -15.70 57.86
C SER A 372 -19.03 -16.03 58.65
N ARG A 373 -17.89 -15.61 58.10
CA ARG A 373 -16.79 -15.06 58.89
C ARG A 373 -16.06 -13.96 58.14
N SER A 374 -16.11 -12.77 58.71
CA SER A 374 -15.29 -11.60 58.38
C SER A 374 -13.81 -11.92 58.62
N TYR A 375 -12.98 -11.63 57.62
CA TYR A 375 -11.53 -11.58 57.76
C TYR A 375 -11.00 -10.30 57.11
N SER A 376 -10.34 -9.49 57.92
CA SER A 376 -9.53 -8.34 57.48
C SER A 376 -8.39 -8.81 56.59
N PRO A 377 -7.98 -8.05 55.55
CA PRO A 377 -6.88 -8.45 54.69
C PRO A 377 -5.52 -8.23 55.38
N PRO A 378 -4.55 -9.14 55.21
CA PRO A 378 -3.22 -9.00 55.79
C PRO A 378 -2.38 -7.97 55.02
N HIS A 379 -1.60 -7.21 55.78
CA HIS A 379 -0.62 -6.24 55.31
C HIS A 379 0.49 -6.92 54.48
N VAL A 380 0.58 -6.60 53.19
CA VAL A 380 1.61 -7.10 52.27
C VAL A 380 2.89 -6.26 52.46
N ARG A 381 4.05 -6.92 52.56
CA ARG A 381 5.37 -6.27 52.62
C ARG A 381 5.88 -5.98 51.20
N SER A 382 6.60 -4.87 51.03
CA SER A 382 7.03 -4.25 49.76
C SER A 382 7.90 -5.08 48.81
N HIS A 383 8.16 -6.36 49.10
CA HIS A 383 9.01 -7.23 48.29
C HIS A 383 8.35 -8.57 47.89
N GLN A 384 7.05 -8.75 48.12
CA GLN A 384 6.32 -9.91 47.58
C GLN A 384 5.79 -9.62 46.18
N LEU A 385 6.29 -10.36 45.19
CA LEU A 385 5.84 -10.33 43.80
C LEU A 385 4.43 -10.93 43.69
N HIS A 386 3.51 -10.20 43.05
CA HIS A 386 2.11 -10.64 42.89
C HIS A 386 2.00 -11.79 41.87
N PRO A 387 1.17 -12.83 42.11
CA PRO A 387 1.00 -13.97 41.20
C PRO A 387 0.47 -13.64 39.80
N HIS A 388 0.00 -12.41 39.58
CA HIS A 388 -0.56 -11.94 38.31
C HIS A 388 0.18 -10.75 37.71
N GLN A 389 1.39 -10.45 38.19
CA GLN A 389 2.20 -9.40 37.61
C GLN A 389 2.86 -9.92 36.33
N PRO A 390 2.55 -9.37 35.14
CA PRO A 390 3.18 -9.81 33.89
C PRO A 390 4.68 -9.49 33.94
N SER A 391 5.50 -10.48 33.53
CA SER A 391 6.95 -10.33 33.43
C SER A 391 7.29 -9.14 32.53
N PRO A 392 8.23 -8.24 32.91
CA PRO A 392 8.64 -7.15 32.05
C PRO A 392 9.21 -7.71 30.74
N SER A 393 8.84 -7.08 29.62
CA SER A 393 9.24 -7.52 28.28
C SER A 393 10.76 -7.40 28.09
N PRO A 394 11.41 -8.29 27.31
CA PRO A 394 12.86 -8.29 27.11
C PRO A 394 13.44 -6.96 26.60
N SER A 395 12.61 -6.13 25.96
CA SER A 395 12.96 -4.81 25.44
C SER A 395 13.26 -3.75 26.52
N GLN A 396 12.95 -4.02 27.79
CA GLN A 396 13.21 -3.08 28.91
C GLN A 396 14.58 -3.25 29.56
N LEU A 397 15.32 -4.32 29.23
CA LEU A 397 16.61 -4.65 29.87
C LEU A 397 17.82 -3.89 29.30
N ASN A 398 17.67 -3.15 28.21
CA ASN A 398 18.77 -2.44 27.54
C ASN A 398 18.67 -0.91 27.61
N ASN A 399 17.83 -0.35 28.49
CA ASN A 399 17.69 1.09 28.62
C ASN A 399 18.28 1.60 29.95
N PRO A 400 19.54 2.07 29.99
CA PRO A 400 20.19 2.51 31.23
C PRO A 400 19.55 3.76 31.87
N MET A 401 18.58 4.39 31.19
CA MET A 401 17.84 5.56 31.70
C MET A 401 16.68 5.22 32.65
N ILE A 402 16.28 3.96 32.78
CA ILE A 402 15.10 3.56 33.60
C ILE A 402 15.46 3.35 35.09
N TYR A 403 16.75 3.24 35.43
CA TYR A 403 17.22 3.03 36.81
C TYR A 403 17.78 4.29 37.50
N VAL A 404 17.55 5.48 36.95
CA VAL A 404 17.93 6.72 37.64
C VAL A 404 16.78 7.12 38.56
N ALA A 405 16.96 6.90 39.86
CA ALA A 405 16.01 7.36 40.87
C ALA A 405 15.80 8.88 40.71
N PRO A 406 14.54 9.35 40.68
CA PRO A 406 14.27 10.78 40.61
C PRO A 406 14.86 11.50 41.84
N PRO A 407 15.43 12.71 41.68
CA PRO A 407 15.94 13.47 42.82
C PRO A 407 14.80 13.78 43.80
N PRO A 408 15.09 13.84 45.11
CA PRO A 408 14.08 14.14 46.11
C PRO A 408 13.49 15.54 45.87
N PRO A 409 12.17 15.74 46.10
CA PRO A 409 11.53 17.03 45.89
C PRO A 409 12.07 18.08 46.86
N SER A 410 12.42 19.25 46.35
CA SER A 410 12.78 20.42 47.15
C SER A 410 11.53 21.02 47.79
N ASN A 411 11.49 21.02 49.12
CA ASN A 411 10.50 21.76 49.90
C ASN A 411 10.73 23.27 49.71
N HIS A 412 9.81 23.96 49.03
CA HIS A 412 9.63 25.39 49.21
C HIS A 412 8.14 25.73 49.37
N SER A 413 7.87 26.28 50.54
CA SER A 413 6.63 26.79 51.08
C SER A 413 6.44 28.28 50.75
N HIS A 414 5.21 28.66 50.38
CA HIS A 414 4.57 30.00 50.49
C HIS A 414 5.26 31.17 49.73
N THR A 415 4.63 32.22 49.19
CA THR A 415 3.52 33.07 49.67
C THR A 415 3.16 34.10 48.57
N HIS A 416 1.88 34.49 48.51
CA HIS A 416 1.18 35.70 48.03
C HIS A 416 1.82 36.85 47.21
N SER A 417 0.90 37.53 46.46
CA SER A 417 0.82 38.96 46.03
C SER A 417 1.17 39.20 44.55
N ALA A 418 0.23 39.53 43.65
CA ALA A 418 -0.48 40.80 43.42
C ALA A 418 0.31 41.88 42.64
N THR A 419 -0.40 42.49 41.67
CA THR A 419 -0.25 43.84 41.07
C THR A 419 0.80 44.16 39.97
N SER A 420 0.27 44.33 38.75
CA SER A 420 0.28 45.53 37.87
C SER A 420 1.52 46.04 37.09
N SER A 421 1.18 46.71 35.97
CA SER A 421 1.94 47.59 35.04
C SER A 421 2.69 46.90 33.88
N LEU A 422 2.29 47.02 32.60
CA LEU A 422 2.26 48.17 31.68
C LEU A 422 3.64 48.80 31.44
N ASP A 423 4.27 48.46 30.31
CA ASP A 423 5.12 49.39 29.55
C ASP A 423 5.20 48.98 28.05
N PRO A 424 4.92 49.89 27.11
CA PRO A 424 5.11 49.68 25.68
C PRO A 424 6.21 50.60 25.12
N SER A 425 7.21 50.07 24.40
CA SER A 425 7.93 50.84 23.36
C SER A 425 8.93 49.98 22.60
N ALA A 426 8.60 49.66 21.34
CA ALA A 426 9.59 49.28 20.33
C ALA A 426 9.24 50.03 19.02
N PRO A 427 10.20 50.76 18.41
CA PRO A 427 9.95 51.55 17.20
C PRO A 427 9.96 50.67 15.92
N PRO A 428 9.27 51.09 14.85
CA PRO A 428 9.23 50.35 13.58
C PRO A 428 10.47 50.65 12.71
N PRO A 429 10.87 49.72 11.81
CA PRO A 429 11.95 49.96 10.85
C PRO A 429 11.50 50.85 9.67
N PRO A 430 12.45 51.51 8.98
CA PRO A 430 12.14 52.54 8.00
C PRO A 430 11.69 51.98 6.65
N ASN A 431 10.76 52.74 6.09
CA ASN A 431 10.13 52.64 4.79
C ASN A 431 11.11 53.06 3.68
N TYR A 432 11.41 52.18 2.72
CA TYR A 432 12.05 52.56 1.46
C TYR A 432 11.01 52.56 0.34
N SER A 433 10.70 53.76 -0.16
CA SER A 433 9.88 54.02 -1.33
C SER A 433 10.74 54.60 -2.45
N GLN A 434 10.52 54.08 -3.67
CA GLN A 434 10.71 54.71 -4.99
C GLN A 434 12.18 54.98 -5.43
N HIS A 435 12.61 54.82 -6.69
CA HIS A 435 12.01 55.21 -7.98
C HIS A 435 12.80 54.54 -9.17
N PRO A 436 12.73 54.92 -10.47
CA PRO A 436 12.22 54.04 -11.54
C PRO A 436 13.11 53.86 -12.80
N SER A 437 12.55 53.13 -13.80
CA SER A 437 12.61 53.36 -15.27
C SER A 437 13.82 52.96 -16.15
N ALA A 438 13.43 52.62 -17.39
CA ALA A 438 14.15 52.51 -18.68
C ALA A 438 14.60 51.08 -19.07
N GLN A 439 13.99 50.36 -20.03
CA GLN A 439 13.68 50.60 -21.46
C GLN A 439 14.89 50.41 -22.40
N GLN A 440 14.65 49.69 -23.51
CA GLN A 440 15.53 49.40 -24.69
C GLN A 440 16.53 48.24 -24.49
N THR A 441 16.78 47.32 -25.44
CA THR A 441 16.61 47.29 -26.90
C THR A 441 16.54 45.84 -27.41
N ALA A 442 15.86 45.67 -28.54
CA ALA A 442 15.95 44.51 -29.41
C ALA A 442 17.39 44.22 -29.88
N SER A 443 17.75 42.94 -30.04
CA SER A 443 18.68 42.53 -31.09
C SER A 443 18.39 41.10 -31.53
N SER A 444 18.12 41.00 -32.82
CA SER A 444 18.09 39.83 -33.66
C SER A 444 19.50 39.24 -33.84
N SER A 445 19.63 37.92 -33.72
CA SER A 445 20.66 37.18 -34.45
C SER A 445 20.30 35.70 -34.54
N SER A 446 19.84 35.36 -35.73
CA SER A 446 19.97 34.09 -36.43
C SER A 446 21.30 33.37 -36.17
N ILE A 447 21.24 32.09 -35.80
CA ILE A 447 22.29 31.11 -36.13
C ILE A 447 21.60 29.88 -36.72
N SER A 448 21.67 29.80 -38.04
CA SER A 448 21.49 28.60 -38.83
C SER A 448 22.81 27.84 -38.89
N GLY A 449 22.74 26.51 -38.87
CA GLY A 449 23.78 25.65 -39.43
C GLY A 449 24.63 24.91 -38.41
N LEU A 450 24.34 23.62 -38.23
CA LEU A 450 25.35 22.57 -38.25
C LEU A 450 24.65 21.21 -38.41
N LEU A 451 24.58 20.81 -39.68
CA LEU A 451 24.13 19.51 -40.13
C LEU A 451 25.23 19.03 -41.06
N GLU A 452 26.15 18.20 -40.56
CA GLU A 452 26.96 17.36 -41.44
C GLU A 452 27.58 16.15 -40.73
N ARG A 453 27.32 15.00 -41.36
CA ARG A 453 28.19 13.83 -41.52
C ARG A 453 28.65 13.06 -40.28
N PHE A 454 28.10 11.86 -40.13
CA PHE A 454 28.92 10.64 -40.07
C PHE A 454 28.23 9.50 -40.86
N HIS A 455 28.94 9.01 -41.87
CA HIS A 455 28.75 7.73 -42.55
C HIS A 455 30.14 7.20 -42.92
N LEU A 456 30.28 5.87 -42.92
CA LEU A 456 31.47 5.02 -43.12
C LEU A 456 32.25 4.80 -41.81
N HIS A 457 32.43 3.57 -41.32
CA HIS A 457 32.70 2.30 -42.03
C HIS A 457 31.94 1.11 -41.45
#